data_AF-A0A2G4SKY3-F1
#
_entry.id   AF-A0A2G4SKY3-F1
#
_cell.length_a   1.000
_cell.length_b   1.000
_cell.length_c   1.000
_cell.angle_alpha   90.00
_cell.angle_beta   90.00
_cell.angle_gamma   90.00
#
_symmetry.space_group_name_H-M   'P 1'
#
loop_
_entity.id
_entity.type
_entity.pdbx_description
1 polymer ?
#
loop_
_entity_poly.entity_id
_entity_poly.type
_entity_poly.pdbx_seq_one_letter_code
_entity_poly.pdbx_strand_id
1 'polypeptide(L)' 'LIDVPAWLRSLRLHKYNPIFEKMKWQDMLRLSDEELLAKGVAALGARRKLLKVFDQVKAHCEANVSLI' A
#
# COMPACT_ATOMS: atom_id res chain seq x y z
N LEU A 1 8.88 4.36 -12.87
CA LEU A 1 7.53 4.57 -12.30
C LEU A 1 7.09 3.25 -11.71
N ILE A 2 6.82 3.19 -10.41
CA ILE A 2 6.35 1.95 -9.76
C ILE A 2 4.95 1.65 -10.29
N ASP A 3 4.79 0.49 -10.92
CA ASP A 3 3.52 0.01 -11.45
C ASP A 3 2.64 -0.51 -10.29
N VAL A 4 1.86 0.41 -9.68
CA VAL A 4 0.93 0.09 -8.57
C VAL A 4 -0.10 -0.99 -8.98
N PRO A 5 -0.72 -0.93 -10.17
CA PRO A 5 -1.58 -2.01 -10.65
C PRO A 5 -0.91 -3.39 -10.70
N ALA A 6 0.33 -3.49 -11.20
CA ALA A 6 1.07 -4.75 -11.22
C ALA A 6 1.42 -5.23 -9.81
N TRP A 7 1.81 -4.32 -8.92
CA TRP A 7 2.10 -4.64 -7.52
C TRP A 7 0.86 -5.17 -6.78
N LEU A 8 -0.29 -4.53 -6.92
CA LEU A 8 -1.53 -5.03 -6.32
C LEU A 8 -1.96 -6.37 -6.91
N ARG A 9 -1.65 -6.65 -8.18
CA ARG A 9 -1.88 -7.97 -8.78
C ARG A 9 -1.04 -9.06 -8.12
N SER A 10 0.25 -8.82 -7.86
CA SER A 10 1.11 -9.80 -7.16
C SER A 10 0.64 -10.07 -5.73
N LEU A 11 0.05 -9.08 -5.07
CA LEU A 11 -0.55 -9.22 -3.74
C LEU A 11 -1.95 -9.84 -3.75
N ARG A 12 -2.55 -10.11 -4.92
CA ARG A 12 -3.96 -10.52 -5.10
C ARG A 12 -4.95 -9.48 -4.52
N LEU A 13 -4.60 -8.21 -4.63
CA LEU A 13 -5.37 -7.05 -4.18
C LEU A 13 -5.81 -6.14 -5.34
N HIS A 14 -5.63 -6.58 -6.60
CA HIS A 14 -5.92 -5.82 -7.81
C HIS A 14 -7.37 -5.31 -7.94
N LYS A 15 -8.33 -5.88 -7.20
CA LYS A 15 -9.68 -5.32 -7.13
C LYS A 15 -9.73 -3.90 -6.54
N TYR A 16 -8.69 -3.49 -5.82
CA TYR A 16 -8.54 -2.15 -5.26
C TYR A 16 -7.73 -1.21 -6.15
N ASN A 17 -7.36 -1.61 -7.38
CA ASN A 17 -6.65 -0.74 -8.33
C ASN A 17 -7.33 0.63 -8.49
N PRO A 18 -8.67 0.75 -8.66
CA PRO A 18 -9.31 2.05 -8.81
C PRO A 18 -9.12 3.00 -7.62
N ILE A 19 -8.83 2.46 -6.42
CA ILE A 19 -8.55 3.25 -5.21
C ILE A 19 -7.14 3.84 -5.23
N PHE A 20 -6.17 3.08 -5.76
CA PHE A 20 -4.74 3.37 -5.60
C PHE A 20 -4.04 3.79 -6.90
N GLU A 21 -4.62 3.57 -8.07
CA GLU A 21 -3.97 3.83 -9.38
C GLU A 21 -3.56 5.30 -9.58
N LYS A 22 -4.27 6.23 -8.95
CA LYS A 22 -3.98 7.67 -9.00
C LYS A 22 -3.14 8.16 -7.81
N MET A 23 -2.79 7.29 -6.89
CA MET A 23 -2.05 7.61 -5.67
C MET A 23 -0.57 7.31 -5.86
N LYS A 24 0.31 8.18 -5.35
CA LYS A 24 1.72 7.85 -5.26
C LYS A 24 1.90 6.77 -4.20
N TRP A 25 2.73 5.76 -4.48
CA TRP A 25 2.96 4.68 -3.52
C TRP A 25 3.50 5.19 -2.17
N GLN A 26 4.27 6.29 -2.16
CA GLN A 26 4.73 6.93 -0.92
C GLN A 26 3.57 7.45 -0.05
N ASP A 27 2.50 7.93 -0.67
CA ASP A 27 1.29 8.37 0.05
C ASP A 27 0.49 7.18 0.55
N MET A 28 0.51 6.05 -0.18
CA MET A 28 -0.10 4.80 0.28
C MET A 28 0.54 4.32 1.59
N LEU A 29 1.86 4.47 1.74
CA LEU A 29 2.58 4.07 2.96
C LEU A 29 2.13 4.83 4.21
N ARG A 30 1.51 6.01 4.06
CA ARG A 30 1.05 6.84 5.17
C ARG A 30 -0.38 6.52 5.61
N LEU A 31 -1.10 5.66 4.89
CA LEU A 31 -2.50 5.34 5.18
C LEU A 31 -2.64 4.51 6.46
N SER A 32 -3.61 4.89 7.28
CA SER A 32 -4.11 4.16 8.44
C SER A 32 -5.20 3.13 8.08
N ASP A 33 -5.58 2.27 9.03
CA ASP A 33 -6.70 1.33 8.85
C ASP A 33 -8.02 2.06 8.55
N GLU A 34 -8.27 3.17 9.25
CA GLU A 34 -9.46 4.00 9.10
C GLU A 34 -9.52 4.66 7.73
N GLU A 35 -8.40 5.18 7.22
CA GLU A 35 -8.33 5.77 5.89
C GLU A 35 -8.50 4.72 4.78
N LEU A 36 -7.94 3.52 4.96
CA LEU A 36 -8.17 2.41 4.05
C LEU A 36 -9.65 2.01 4.02
N LEU A 37 -10.30 1.97 5.19
CA LEU A 37 -11.73 1.73 5.30
C LEU A 37 -12.54 2.82 4.57
N ALA A 38 -12.24 4.10 4.84
CA ALA A 38 -12.90 5.25 4.24
C ALA A 38 -12.74 5.29 2.70
N LYS A 39 -11.62 4.80 2.18
CA LYS A 39 -11.36 4.68 0.74
C LYS A 39 -12.06 3.49 0.07
N GLY A 40 -12.71 2.61 0.83
CA GLY A 40 -13.48 1.47 0.30
C GLY A 40 -12.81 0.10 0.46
N VAL A 41 -11.72 -0.01 1.21
CA VAL A 41 -11.12 -1.31 1.57
C VAL A 41 -11.86 -1.92 2.77
N ALA A 42 -13.12 -2.33 2.55
CA ALA A 42 -14.02 -2.79 3.61
C ALA A 42 -13.55 -4.07 4.31
N ALA A 43 -12.86 -4.96 3.60
CA ALA A 43 -12.42 -6.24 4.16
C ALA A 43 -11.22 -6.05 5.12
N LEU A 44 -11.41 -6.37 6.40
CA LEU A 44 -10.37 -6.28 7.45
C LEU A 44 -9.08 -7.03 7.07
N GLY A 45 -9.21 -8.23 6.49
CA GLY A 45 -8.05 -9.00 6.04
C GLY A 45 -7.24 -8.30 4.95
N ALA A 46 -7.90 -7.56 4.04
CA ALA A 46 -7.22 -6.79 3.02
C ALA A 46 -6.48 -5.58 3.60
N ARG A 47 -7.10 -4.86 4.54
CA ARG A 47 -6.45 -3.72 5.22
C ARG A 47 -5.21 -4.16 5.99
N ARG A 48 -5.33 -5.20 6.82
CA ARG A 48 -4.18 -5.79 7.54
C ARG A 48 -3.06 -6.21 6.59
N LYS A 49 -3.41 -6.79 5.43
CA LYS A 49 -2.42 -7.18 4.42
C LYS A 49 -1.72 -5.97 3.80
N LEU A 50 -2.47 -4.92 3.45
CA LEU A 50 -1.91 -3.67 2.92
C LEU A 50 -0.97 -3.01 3.92
N LEU A 51 -1.42 -2.80 5.16
CA LEU A 51 -0.61 -2.20 6.22
C LEU A 51 0.70 -2.97 6.45
N LYS A 52 0.63 -4.30 6.54
CA LYS A 52 1.83 -5.15 6.67
C LYS A 52 2.80 -4.95 5.50
N VAL A 53 2.29 -4.90 4.27
CA VAL A 53 3.11 -4.68 3.08
C VAL A 53 3.72 -3.28 3.07
N PHE A 54 2.95 -2.27 3.49
CA PHE A 54 3.44 -0.90 3.58
C PHE A 54 4.60 -0.78 4.59
N ASP A 55 4.47 -1.40 5.75
CA ASP A 55 5.54 -1.40 6.75
C ASP A 55 6.79 -2.16 6.28
N GLN A 56 6.62 -3.25 5.53
CA GLN A 56 7.75 -3.95 4.88
C GLN A 56 8.50 -3.05 3.89
N VAL A 57 7.76 -2.27 3.09
CA VAL A 57 8.38 -1.33 2.14
C VAL A 57 9.09 -0.20 2.89
N LYS A 58 8.49 0.37 3.94
CA LYS A 58 9.14 1.39 4.79
C LYS A 58 10.46 0.87 5.36
N ALA A 59 10.42 -0.30 6.01
CA ALA A 59 11.62 -0.92 6.60
C ALA A 59 12.69 -1.21 5.54
N HIS A 60 12.29 -1.66 4.34
CA HIS A 60 13.23 -1.85 3.24
C HIS A 60 13.84 -0.53 2.77
N CYS A 61 13.05 0.54 2.65
CA CYS A 61 13.58 1.87 2.32
C CYS A 61 14.53 2.39 3.40
N GLU A 62 14.19 2.28 4.68
CA GLU A 62 15.06 2.69 5.80
C GLU A 62 16.38 1.92 5.84
N ALA A 63 16.34 0.61 5.58
CA ALA A 63 17.55 -0.23 5.59
C ALA A 63 18.47 -0.01 4.37
N ASN A 64 17.93 0.44 3.24
CA ASN A 64 18.68 0.60 1.99
C ASN A 64 18.96 2.07 1.62
N VAL A 65 18.42 3.01 2.38
CA VAL A 65 18.78 4.43 2.34
C VAL A 65 19.65 4.72 3.56
N SER A 66 20.97 4.60 3.40
CA SER A 66 21.87 5.43 4.20
C SER A 66 21.52 6.89 3.91
N LEU A 67 21.27 7.70 4.95
CA LEU A 67 20.88 9.13 4.97
C LEU A 67 19.39 9.40 5.23
N ILE A 68 19.05 9.49 6.51
CA ILE A 68 18.50 10.74 7.03
C ILE A 68 19.71 11.62 7.40
#